data_AF-A0A9R1EYU8-F1
#
_entry.id   AF-A0A9R1EYU8-F1
#
_cell.length_a   1.000
_cell.length_b   1.000
_cell.length_c   1.000
_cell.angle_alpha   90.00
_cell.angle_beta   90.00
_cell.angle_gamma   90.00
#
_symmetry.space_group_name_H-M   'P 1'
#
loop_
_entity.id
_entity.type
_entity.pdbx_description
1 polymer ?
#
loop_
_entity_poly.entity_id
_entity_poly.type
_entity_poly.pdbx_seq_one_letter_code
_entity_poly.pdbx_strand_id
1 'polypeptide(L)'
;MALEVSSAVPSLDKLLKGDWGMDKTVKGELWNLQAELSSMHDFLDDVSSMPPSQLESSVMLRVPQVRELSCAIETRLHSFMEDTFLPGASKRKINHEIATYIKETLIKFMEMHQQYGPYPCRGSLHSTSTWDPGMFAMSPGVSESSLLVGMEGPIAELTNKLSKGDHVSIVGMGGMGKTTLAQAVYGEMKTKGGFDCEAFVFVGLRADMKKVLTNIFDKLHIDIYGHEPDQHQQISQLQNFLVDKRCLFVIDDIWDMETCCFVERVLKGGVGSKLITTTRNLNIAKGVGGVVYTLRPLHPVKAYELLRAKAGAERYEHQFVMVPDKRMLLKCGGVPIAIIMIGRVFVRNQFKGRRRCVGCMSTGRTRAFRYIRKVLSYSFYDLPYNIKQCFLYLSLFPEDHWIEKNMLIWRWVAEGLVPDGLFETGETYFNELLDRCMIQWAVSPLDPSQGGCRVHVLMLDLIRHLSSSENVSTVIGINQQESTSQTGSIHRLAIHKGQNQNTSLEVGDVLSLYACAGSSLPPLRRFKRLRVIDLESCDLSVRDCNL
;
A
#
# COMPACT_ATOMS: atom_id res chain seq x y z
N MET A 1 5.35 12.98 2.99
CA MET A 1 4.79 13.77 1.86
C MET A 1 3.75 14.81 2.32
N ALA A 2 2.62 14.45 2.91
CA ALA A 2 1.69 15.34 3.66
C ALA A 2 1.85 15.31 5.20
N LEU A 3 2.85 14.57 5.72
CA LEU A 3 3.20 14.56 7.15
C LEU A 3 3.74 15.91 7.58
N GLU A 4 4.53 16.54 6.71
CA GLU A 4 5.15 17.84 6.97
C GLU A 4 4.10 18.94 7.03
N VAL A 5 3.06 18.83 6.19
CA VAL A 5 1.87 19.70 6.27
C VAL A 5 1.07 19.39 7.55
N SER A 6 0.87 18.11 7.87
CA SER A 6 0.05 17.65 9.01
C SER A 6 0.66 17.97 10.38
N SER A 7 1.98 18.11 10.50
CA SER A 7 2.68 18.53 11.73
C SER A 7 2.88 20.06 11.80
N ALA A 8 2.96 20.73 10.65
CA ALA A 8 3.00 22.20 10.57
C ALA A 8 1.68 22.83 11.03
N VAL A 9 0.53 22.25 10.67
CA VAL A 9 -0.80 22.79 11.03
C VAL A 9 -1.02 22.86 12.56
N PRO A 10 -0.78 21.82 13.38
CA PRO A 10 -0.83 21.91 14.83
C PRO A 10 0.16 22.93 15.43
N SER A 11 1.34 23.08 14.81
CA SER A 11 2.37 24.04 15.23
C SER A 11 1.90 25.48 14.98
N LEU A 12 1.26 25.74 13.83
CA LEU A 12 0.58 26.99 13.53
C LEU A 12 -0.59 27.25 14.47
N ASP A 13 -1.36 26.23 14.81
CA ASP A 13 -2.46 26.33 15.77
C ASP A 13 -1.99 26.79 17.15
N LYS A 14 -0.83 26.29 17.60
CA LYS A 14 -0.18 26.76 18.84
C LYS A 14 0.33 28.20 18.72
N LEU A 15 0.88 28.58 17.57
CA LEU A 15 1.28 29.96 17.30
C LEU A 15 0.07 30.92 17.22
N LEU A 16 -1.07 30.47 16.70
CA LEU A 16 -2.30 31.26 16.61
C LEU A 16 -3.01 31.41 17.97
N LYS A 17 -3.00 30.36 18.80
CA LYS A 17 -3.64 30.31 20.12
C LYS A 17 -2.78 30.90 21.24
N GLY A 18 -1.46 31.00 21.08
CA GLY A 18 -0.59 31.53 22.11
C GLY A 18 -0.61 33.06 22.20
N ASP A 19 -0.30 33.58 23.39
CA ASP A 19 -0.35 35.01 23.72
C ASP A 19 0.97 35.71 23.32
N TRP A 20 1.20 35.82 22.01
CA TRP A 20 2.47 36.26 21.41
C TRP A 20 2.57 37.77 21.14
N GLY A 21 1.52 38.54 21.43
CA GLY A 21 1.47 39.98 21.14
C GLY A 21 1.59 40.32 19.64
N MET A 22 1.22 39.39 18.76
CA MET A 22 1.22 39.60 17.31
C MET A 22 0.10 40.55 16.90
N ASP A 23 0.41 41.49 16.01
CA ASP A 23 -0.56 42.42 15.41
C ASP A 23 -1.58 41.65 14.54
N LYS A 24 -2.79 42.22 14.38
CA LYS A 24 -3.92 41.64 13.66
C LYS A 24 -3.55 41.23 12.23
N THR A 25 -2.70 42.00 11.57
CA THR A 25 -2.23 41.71 10.20
C THR A 25 -1.44 40.40 10.12
N VAL A 26 -0.50 40.18 11.05
CA VAL A 26 0.32 38.95 11.10
C VAL A 26 -0.53 37.74 11.44
N LYS A 27 -1.53 37.91 12.32
CA LYS A 27 -2.52 36.86 12.59
C LYS A 27 -3.33 36.52 11.34
N GLY A 28 -3.78 37.50 10.57
CA GLY A 28 -4.47 37.26 9.30
C GLY A 28 -3.60 36.50 8.27
N GLU A 29 -2.33 36.87 8.15
CA GLU A 29 -1.38 36.17 7.28
C GLU A 29 -1.12 34.71 7.72
N LEU A 30 -1.09 34.44 9.03
CA LEU A 30 -1.01 33.08 9.58
C LEU A 30 -2.25 32.23 9.24
N TRP A 31 -3.45 32.80 9.31
CA TRP A 31 -4.67 32.11 8.90
C TRP A 31 -4.66 31.74 7.41
N ASN A 32 -4.18 32.64 6.55
CA ASN A 32 -4.02 32.36 5.12
C ASN A 32 -3.00 31.24 4.88
N LEU A 33 -1.88 31.26 5.59
CA LEU A 33 -0.87 30.19 5.54
C LEU A 33 -1.46 28.85 5.97
N GLN A 34 -2.28 28.83 7.03
CA GLN A 34 -2.95 27.61 7.49
C GLN A 34 -3.92 27.06 6.45
N ALA A 35 -4.75 27.92 5.84
CA ALA A 35 -5.69 27.51 4.80
C ALA A 35 -4.99 26.95 3.54
N GLU A 36 -3.87 27.58 3.14
CA GLU A 36 -3.08 27.12 2.01
C GLU A 36 -2.42 25.77 2.30
N LEU A 37 -1.84 25.59 3.50
CA LEU A 37 -1.30 24.30 3.93
C LEU A 37 -2.39 23.22 3.92
N SER A 38 -3.58 23.48 4.44
CA SER A 38 -4.70 22.53 4.35
C SER A 38 -5.01 22.14 2.90
N SER A 39 -5.02 23.12 1.99
CA SER A 39 -5.24 22.86 0.55
C SER A 39 -4.12 22.02 -0.08
N MET A 40 -2.87 22.27 0.30
CA MET A 40 -1.72 21.45 -0.11
C MET A 40 -1.82 20.02 0.44
N HIS A 41 -2.30 19.87 1.68
CA HIS A 41 -2.52 18.56 2.30
C HIS A 41 -3.54 17.74 1.49
N ASP A 42 -4.71 18.34 1.23
CA ASP A 42 -5.79 17.70 0.48
C ASP A 42 -5.33 17.31 -0.94
N PHE A 43 -4.61 18.22 -1.62
CA PHE A 43 -4.03 17.94 -2.93
C PHE A 43 -3.05 16.77 -2.90
N LEU A 44 -2.14 16.73 -1.92
CA LEU A 44 -1.17 15.64 -1.79
C LEU A 44 -1.84 14.32 -1.41
N ASP A 45 -2.90 14.34 -0.60
CA ASP A 45 -3.68 13.14 -0.27
C ASP A 45 -4.38 12.59 -1.53
N ASP A 46 -5.09 13.45 -2.26
CA ASP A 46 -5.77 13.10 -3.50
C ASP A 46 -4.83 12.48 -4.53
N VAL A 47 -3.68 13.12 -4.76
CA VAL A 47 -2.64 12.61 -5.67
C VAL A 47 -2.06 11.29 -5.17
N SER A 48 -1.79 11.17 -3.87
CA SER A 48 -1.25 9.92 -3.29
C SER A 48 -2.22 8.75 -3.43
N SER A 49 -3.52 9.02 -3.60
CA SER A 49 -4.55 7.99 -3.78
C SER A 49 -4.54 7.38 -5.19
N MET A 50 -3.75 7.92 -6.12
CA MET A 50 -3.75 7.56 -7.53
C MET A 50 -2.42 6.94 -8.00
N PRO A 51 -2.46 5.95 -8.92
CA PRO A 51 -1.28 5.52 -9.64
C PRO A 51 -0.71 6.66 -10.50
N PRO A 52 0.63 6.84 -10.56
CA PRO A 52 1.27 7.85 -11.40
C PRO A 52 0.89 7.76 -12.88
N SER A 53 0.56 6.57 -13.39
CA SER A 53 0.13 6.39 -14.78
C SER A 53 -1.25 6.96 -15.10
N GLN A 54 -2.04 7.32 -14.09
CA GLN A 54 -3.37 7.91 -14.26
C GLN A 54 -3.37 9.43 -14.11
N LEU A 55 -2.29 9.99 -13.57
CA LEU A 55 -2.13 11.41 -13.31
C LEU A 55 -1.59 12.11 -14.55
N GLU A 56 -2.06 13.34 -14.77
CA GLU A 56 -1.50 14.20 -15.81
C GLU A 56 -0.06 14.60 -15.49
N SER A 57 0.75 14.80 -16.53
CA SER A 57 2.15 15.22 -16.39
C SER A 57 2.30 16.54 -15.63
N SER A 58 1.37 17.47 -15.79
CA SER A 58 1.31 18.76 -15.08
C SER A 58 1.21 18.58 -13.57
N VAL A 59 0.30 17.69 -13.12
CA VAL A 59 0.13 17.33 -11.71
C VAL A 59 1.39 16.69 -11.16
N MET A 60 1.99 15.76 -11.91
CA MET A 60 3.22 15.08 -11.51
C MET A 60 4.42 16.02 -11.34
N LEU A 61 4.50 17.10 -12.12
CA LEU A 61 5.55 18.12 -12.00
C LEU A 61 5.33 19.07 -10.83
N ARG A 62 4.07 19.32 -10.42
CA ARG A 62 3.74 20.20 -9.30
C ARG A 62 4.00 19.56 -7.93
N VAL A 63 3.82 18.25 -7.83
CA VAL A 63 3.91 17.50 -6.58
C VAL A 63 5.26 17.69 -5.84
N PRO A 64 6.44 17.60 -6.48
CA PRO A 64 7.72 17.85 -5.81
C PRO A 64 7.83 19.25 -5.19
N GLN A 65 7.34 20.28 -5.88
CA GLN A 65 7.40 21.66 -5.39
C GLN A 65 6.52 21.89 -4.16
N VAL A 66 5.29 21.35 -4.19
CA VAL A 66 4.37 21.39 -3.04
C VAL A 66 5.00 20.70 -1.84
N ARG A 67 5.70 19.58 -2.05
CA ARG A 67 6.43 18.85 -0.99
C ARG A 67 7.58 19.68 -0.43
N GLU A 68 8.48 20.16 -1.27
CA GLU A 68 9.64 20.94 -0.84
C GLU A 68 9.23 22.19 -0.06
N LEU A 69 8.19 22.89 -0.54
CA LEU A 69 7.66 24.07 0.13
C LEU A 69 7.02 23.72 1.48
N SER A 70 6.25 22.64 1.57
CA SER A 70 5.72 22.14 2.84
C SER A 70 6.83 21.81 3.84
N CYS A 71 7.87 21.08 3.41
CA CYS A 71 9.00 20.69 4.25
C CYS A 71 9.73 21.92 4.82
N ALA A 72 9.97 22.91 3.95
CA ALA A 72 10.63 24.15 4.32
C ALA A 72 9.82 24.93 5.36
N ILE A 73 8.50 24.99 5.18
CA ILE A 73 7.58 25.65 6.12
C ILE A 73 7.59 24.96 7.48
N GLU A 74 7.42 23.64 7.52
CA GLU A 74 7.45 22.90 8.77
C GLU A 74 8.78 23.08 9.52
N THR A 75 9.89 22.91 8.81
CA THR A 75 11.24 23.03 9.39
C THR A 75 11.44 24.43 9.98
N ARG A 76 10.99 25.47 9.27
CA ARG A 76 11.12 26.84 9.77
C ARG A 76 10.20 27.11 10.96
N LEU A 77 8.95 26.65 10.91
CA LEU A 77 8.02 26.77 12.04
C LEU A 77 8.56 26.09 13.29
N HIS A 78 9.15 24.91 13.17
CA HIS A 78 9.78 24.22 14.29
C HIS A 78 10.95 25.02 14.88
N SER A 79 11.80 25.60 14.03
CA SER A 79 12.90 26.47 14.50
C SER A 79 12.39 27.69 15.27
N PHE A 80 11.29 28.32 14.82
CA PHE A 80 10.68 29.43 15.55
C PHE A 80 10.15 28.99 16.91
N MET A 81 9.56 27.79 17.00
CA MET A 81 9.13 27.25 18.28
C MET A 81 10.32 27.04 19.22
N GLU A 82 11.41 26.42 18.78
CA GLU A 82 12.62 26.23 19.61
C GLU A 82 13.21 27.56 20.09
N ASP A 83 13.35 28.54 19.19
CA ASP A 83 13.89 29.86 19.51
C ASP A 83 13.05 30.61 20.55
N THR A 84 11.73 30.38 20.58
CA THR A 84 10.84 30.99 21.59
C THR A 84 11.02 30.44 23.01
N PHE A 85 11.56 29.22 23.17
CA PHE A 85 11.78 28.61 24.49
C PHE A 85 13.15 28.98 25.12
N LEU A 86 14.00 29.72 24.41
CA LEU A 86 15.30 30.16 24.91
C LEU A 86 15.18 31.36 25.88
N PRO A 87 15.77 31.29 27.10
CA PRO A 87 15.77 32.42 28.03
C PRO A 87 16.53 33.61 27.44
N GLY A 88 15.86 34.77 27.31
CA GLY A 88 16.46 36.01 26.80
C GLY A 88 16.18 36.34 25.33
N ALA A 89 15.39 35.52 24.63
CA ALA A 89 15.00 35.81 23.25
C ALA A 89 14.05 37.04 23.16
N SER A 90 14.35 37.97 22.25
CA SER A 90 13.49 39.14 22.01
C SER A 90 12.25 38.72 21.23
N LYS A 91 11.09 38.64 21.92
CA LYS A 91 9.79 38.35 21.31
C LYS A 91 9.49 39.23 20.09
N ARG A 92 9.91 40.50 20.14
CA ARG A 92 9.72 41.46 19.04
C ARG A 92 10.54 41.12 17.79
N LYS A 93 11.76 40.59 17.98
CA LYS A 93 12.63 40.15 16.88
C LYS A 93 12.09 38.87 16.24
N ILE A 94 11.71 37.89 17.05
CA ILE A 94 11.10 36.64 16.57
C ILE A 94 9.81 36.92 15.80
N ASN A 95 8.93 37.77 16.33
CA ASN A 95 7.68 38.15 15.64
C ASN A 95 7.94 38.82 14.28
N HIS A 96 9.00 39.63 14.17
CA HIS A 96 9.39 40.23 12.90
C HIS A 96 9.91 39.19 11.90
N GLU A 97 10.75 38.26 12.35
CA GLU A 97 11.25 37.16 11.51
C GLU A 97 10.14 36.23 11.03
N ILE A 98 9.16 35.91 11.90
CA ILE A 98 7.96 35.15 11.54
C ILE A 98 7.16 35.90 10.46
N ALA A 99 6.88 37.18 10.68
CA ALA A 99 6.10 37.98 9.72
C ALA A 99 6.78 38.08 8.34
N THR A 100 8.10 38.28 8.31
CA THR A 100 8.87 38.31 7.06
C THR A 100 8.82 36.95 6.35
N TYR A 101 9.03 35.86 7.09
CA TYR A 101 8.99 34.51 6.51
C TYR A 101 7.61 34.15 5.95
N ILE A 102 6.52 34.50 6.66
CA ILE A 102 5.16 34.25 6.18
C ILE A 102 4.91 35.01 4.87
N LYS A 103 5.30 36.29 4.80
CA LYS A 103 5.14 37.08 3.57
C LYS A 103 5.89 36.48 2.39
N GLU A 104 7.16 36.10 2.60
CA GLU A 104 7.96 35.43 1.57
C GLU A 104 7.32 34.09 1.13
N THR A 105 6.75 33.36 2.07
CA THR A 105 6.07 32.08 1.78
C THR A 105 4.78 32.28 1.01
N LEU A 106 3.96 33.27 1.38
CA LEU A 106 2.74 33.63 0.65
C LEU A 106 3.04 34.05 -0.79
N ILE A 107 4.14 34.77 -1.03
CA ILE A 107 4.61 35.12 -2.38
C ILE A 107 4.91 33.84 -3.19
N LYS A 108 5.64 32.88 -2.61
CA LYS A 108 5.94 31.59 -3.28
C LYS A 108 4.67 30.81 -3.65
N PHE A 109 3.64 30.85 -2.80
CA PHE A 109 2.35 30.24 -3.14
C PHE A 109 1.68 30.94 -4.31
N MET A 110 1.70 32.28 -4.34
CA MET A 110 1.14 33.04 -5.46
C MET A 110 1.85 32.71 -6.78
N GLU A 111 3.18 32.64 -6.78
CA GLU A 111 3.98 32.24 -7.95
C GLU A 111 3.61 30.83 -8.44
N MET A 112 3.46 29.88 -7.52
CA MET A 112 3.04 28.52 -7.85
C MET A 112 1.62 28.47 -8.42
N HIS A 113 0.66 29.20 -7.83
CA HIS A 113 -0.71 29.28 -8.35
C HIS A 113 -0.76 29.96 -9.73
N GLN A 114 0.11 30.93 -9.99
CA GLN A 114 0.22 31.56 -11.30
C GLN A 114 0.75 30.57 -12.35
N GLN A 115 1.68 29.69 -11.98
CA GLN A 115 2.29 28.73 -12.88
C GLN A 115 1.39 27.52 -13.16
N TYR A 116 0.67 27.01 -12.15
CA TYR A 116 -0.04 25.73 -12.24
C TYR A 116 -1.56 25.83 -12.06
N GLY A 117 -2.09 27.01 -11.75
CA GLY A 117 -3.50 27.21 -11.40
C GLY A 117 -3.86 26.68 -10.00
N PRO A 118 -5.16 26.67 -9.65
CA PRO A 118 -5.63 26.12 -8.38
C PRO A 118 -5.33 24.62 -8.27
N TYR A 119 -5.32 24.07 -7.06
CA TYR A 119 -5.16 22.63 -6.88
C TYR A 119 -6.38 21.90 -7.46
N PRO A 120 -6.18 20.90 -8.33
CA PRO A 120 -7.28 20.12 -8.87
C PRO A 120 -7.88 19.24 -7.78
N CYS A 121 -9.22 19.22 -7.68
CA CYS A 121 -9.92 18.28 -6.80
C CYS A 121 -9.82 16.84 -7.34
N ARG A 122 -9.97 15.85 -6.45
CA ARG A 122 -9.96 14.41 -6.76
C ARG A 122 -10.67 14.00 -8.05
N GLY A 123 -11.88 14.52 -8.30
CA GLY A 123 -12.69 14.19 -9.48
C GLY A 123 -12.14 14.74 -10.81
N SER A 124 -11.22 15.69 -10.77
CA SER A 124 -10.57 16.30 -11.94
C SER A 124 -9.19 15.70 -12.24
N LEU A 125 -8.65 14.85 -11.36
CA LEU A 125 -7.34 14.22 -11.52
C LEU A 125 -7.32 13.03 -12.51
N HIS A 126 -8.49 12.66 -13.04
CA HIS A 126 -8.64 11.49 -13.89
C HIS A 126 -8.21 11.78 -15.34
N SER A 127 -7.17 11.09 -15.82
CA SER A 127 -7.10 10.77 -17.25
C SER A 127 -8.25 9.82 -17.60
N THR A 128 -8.93 10.04 -18.72
CA THR A 128 -10.02 9.20 -19.29
C THR A 128 -9.58 7.79 -19.71
N SER A 129 -8.48 7.29 -19.17
CA SER A 129 -8.04 5.91 -19.35
C SER A 129 -8.93 4.98 -18.53
N THR A 130 -10.10 4.69 -19.11
CA THR A 130 -10.93 3.55 -18.73
C THR A 130 -10.04 2.33 -18.71
N TRP A 131 -9.94 1.71 -17.53
CA TRP A 131 -9.24 0.45 -17.42
C TRP A 131 -9.90 -0.55 -18.34
N ASP A 132 -9.11 -1.16 -19.20
CA ASP A 132 -9.55 -2.30 -20.00
C ASP A 132 -9.32 -3.58 -19.18
N PRO A 133 -10.38 -4.30 -18.74
CA PRO A 133 -10.26 -5.64 -18.16
C PRO A 133 -9.51 -6.60 -19.10
N GLY A 134 -9.53 -6.33 -20.41
CA GLY A 134 -8.83 -7.06 -21.47
C GLY A 134 -7.31 -6.99 -21.40
N MET A 135 -6.69 -6.08 -20.63
CA MET A 135 -5.23 -6.08 -20.46
C MET A 135 -4.73 -7.26 -19.60
N PHE A 136 -5.65 -7.95 -18.92
CA PHE A 136 -5.41 -9.24 -18.25
C PHE A 136 -5.80 -10.43 -19.11
N ALA A 137 -6.39 -10.22 -20.30
CA ALA A 137 -6.66 -11.28 -21.25
C ALA A 137 -5.33 -11.92 -21.65
N MET A 138 -5.17 -13.13 -21.13
CA MET A 138 -4.13 -14.09 -21.44
C MET A 138 -3.87 -14.05 -22.95
N SER A 139 -2.60 -14.00 -23.35
CA SER A 139 -2.25 -14.43 -24.70
C SER A 139 -2.89 -15.81 -24.93
N PRO A 140 -3.60 -16.02 -26.05
CA PRO A 140 -4.29 -17.28 -26.35
C PRO A 140 -3.22 -18.37 -26.40
N GLY A 141 -3.23 -19.28 -25.42
CA GLY A 141 -2.21 -20.34 -25.32
C GLY A 141 -1.88 -20.83 -23.92
N VAL A 142 -2.43 -20.23 -22.86
CA VAL A 142 -2.36 -20.80 -21.49
C VAL A 142 -3.60 -21.66 -21.26
N SER A 143 -3.43 -22.98 -21.11
CA SER A 143 -4.54 -23.85 -20.71
C SER A 143 -5.00 -23.49 -19.29
N GLU A 144 -6.32 -23.32 -19.10
CA GLU A 144 -6.95 -22.95 -17.82
C GLU A 144 -6.56 -23.91 -16.68
N SER A 145 -6.34 -25.19 -16.98
CA SER A 145 -5.91 -26.21 -16.01
C SER A 145 -4.60 -25.87 -15.30
N SER A 146 -3.65 -25.26 -16.03
CA SER A 146 -2.33 -24.90 -15.49
C SER A 146 -2.35 -23.68 -14.56
N LEU A 147 -3.50 -23.02 -14.38
CA LEU A 147 -3.70 -21.93 -13.40
C LEU A 147 -4.22 -22.44 -12.05
N LEU A 148 -4.75 -23.67 -12.01
CA LEU A 148 -5.38 -24.26 -10.83
C LEU A 148 -4.41 -25.08 -9.96
N VAL A 149 -3.12 -25.12 -10.31
CA VAL A 149 -2.11 -25.89 -9.58
C VAL A 149 -2.10 -25.50 -8.10
N GLY A 150 -2.38 -26.46 -7.23
CA GLY A 150 -2.41 -26.27 -5.78
C GLY A 150 -3.70 -25.61 -5.26
N MET A 151 -4.70 -25.43 -6.12
CA MET A 151 -6.03 -24.94 -5.73
C MET A 151 -7.04 -26.07 -5.49
N GLU A 152 -6.68 -27.34 -5.72
CA GLU A 152 -7.60 -28.48 -5.60
C GLU A 152 -8.19 -28.60 -4.18
N GLY A 153 -7.33 -28.47 -3.16
CA GLY A 153 -7.75 -28.45 -1.75
C GLY A 153 -8.65 -27.24 -1.42
N PRO A 154 -8.19 -25.99 -1.67
CA PRO A 154 -9.01 -24.80 -1.49
C PRO A 154 -10.37 -24.84 -2.19
N ILE A 155 -10.45 -25.34 -3.43
CA ILE A 155 -11.71 -25.48 -4.17
C ILE A 155 -12.64 -26.43 -3.42
N ALA A 156 -12.17 -27.64 -3.10
CA ALA A 156 -12.98 -28.63 -2.39
C ALA A 156 -13.46 -28.12 -1.01
N GLU A 157 -12.59 -27.42 -0.28
CA GLU A 157 -12.94 -26.83 1.02
C GLU A 157 -14.03 -25.77 0.88
N LEU A 158 -13.87 -24.83 -0.05
CA LEU A 158 -14.84 -23.75 -0.25
C LEU A 158 -16.17 -24.25 -0.77
N THR A 159 -16.14 -25.21 -1.70
CA THR A 159 -17.36 -25.85 -2.20
C THR A 159 -18.12 -26.58 -1.08
N ASN A 160 -17.41 -27.24 -0.15
CA ASN A 160 -18.03 -27.86 1.03
C ASN A 160 -18.54 -26.82 2.05
N LYS A 161 -17.89 -25.66 2.19
CA LYS A 161 -18.41 -24.56 3.01
C LYS A 161 -19.70 -23.99 2.43
N LEU A 162 -19.76 -23.80 1.11
CA LEU A 162 -20.95 -23.32 0.39
C LEU A 162 -22.08 -24.36 0.32
N SER A 163 -21.80 -25.65 0.44
CA SER A 163 -22.88 -26.64 0.55
C SER A 163 -23.59 -26.57 1.91
N LYS A 164 -22.86 -26.15 2.97
CA LYS A 164 -23.37 -26.05 4.35
C LYS A 164 -23.85 -24.67 4.75
N GLY A 165 -23.40 -23.62 4.06
CA GLY A 165 -23.77 -22.23 4.32
C GLY A 165 -24.02 -21.47 3.03
N ASP A 166 -24.47 -20.23 3.14
CA ASP A 166 -24.95 -19.49 1.97
C ASP A 166 -23.91 -18.51 1.40
N HIS A 167 -22.83 -18.26 2.13
CA HIS A 167 -21.88 -17.24 1.75
C HIS A 167 -20.44 -17.53 2.18
N VAL A 168 -19.51 -17.22 1.29
CA VAL A 168 -18.07 -17.25 1.51
C VAL A 168 -17.42 -15.95 1.02
N SER A 169 -16.53 -15.39 1.84
CA SER A 169 -15.63 -14.30 1.45
C SER A 169 -14.19 -14.76 1.37
N ILE A 170 -13.59 -14.70 0.18
CA ILE A 170 -12.19 -15.02 -0.06
C ILE A 170 -11.35 -13.75 0.13
N VAL A 171 -10.46 -13.74 1.11
CA VAL A 171 -9.62 -12.58 1.45
C VAL A 171 -8.13 -12.90 1.31
N GLY A 172 -7.33 -11.91 0.94
CA GLY A 172 -5.88 -12.04 0.85
C GLY A 172 -5.21 -10.97 -0.01
N MET A 173 -3.88 -10.94 0.04
CA MET A 173 -3.04 -9.99 -0.69
C MET A 173 -3.32 -10.00 -2.22
N GLY A 174 -3.00 -8.88 -2.89
CA GLY A 174 -3.04 -8.80 -4.35
C GLY A 174 -2.19 -9.88 -5.04
N GLY A 175 -2.69 -10.46 -6.14
CA GLY A 175 -1.95 -11.46 -6.91
C GLY A 175 -1.97 -12.89 -6.36
N MET A 176 -2.67 -13.14 -5.24
CA MET A 176 -2.76 -14.46 -4.60
C MET A 176 -3.65 -15.48 -5.33
N GLY A 177 -4.44 -15.05 -6.31
CA GLY A 177 -5.34 -15.94 -7.06
C GLY A 177 -6.78 -16.02 -6.53
N LYS A 178 -7.24 -15.02 -5.76
CA LYS A 178 -8.61 -14.98 -5.21
C LYS A 178 -9.69 -15.09 -6.28
N THR A 179 -9.63 -14.25 -7.31
CA THR A 179 -10.55 -14.27 -8.47
C THR A 179 -10.51 -15.63 -9.17
N THR A 180 -9.33 -16.21 -9.35
CA THR A 180 -9.16 -17.54 -9.96
C THR A 180 -9.81 -18.64 -9.12
N LEU A 181 -9.64 -18.59 -7.80
CA LEU A 181 -10.28 -19.53 -6.87
C LEU A 181 -11.81 -19.36 -6.87
N ALA A 182 -12.30 -18.12 -6.82
CA ALA A 182 -13.72 -17.81 -6.89
C ALA A 182 -14.35 -18.33 -8.20
N GLN A 183 -13.67 -18.12 -9.33
CA GLN A 183 -14.11 -18.59 -10.64
C GLN A 183 -14.16 -20.12 -10.72
N ALA A 184 -13.18 -20.81 -10.15
CA ALA A 184 -13.16 -22.28 -10.11
C ALA A 184 -14.31 -22.84 -9.25
N VAL A 185 -14.53 -22.28 -8.06
CA VAL A 185 -15.64 -22.68 -7.16
C VAL A 185 -16.99 -22.35 -7.79
N TYR A 186 -17.13 -21.18 -8.41
CA TYR A 186 -18.33 -20.80 -9.16
C TYR A 186 -18.64 -21.79 -10.28
N GLY A 187 -17.63 -22.20 -11.06
CA GLY A 187 -17.77 -23.24 -12.08
C GLY A 187 -18.28 -24.55 -11.50
N GLU A 188 -17.68 -25.04 -10.40
CA GLU A 188 -18.11 -26.29 -9.76
C GLU A 188 -19.56 -26.20 -9.25
N MET A 189 -19.93 -25.10 -8.58
CA MET A 189 -21.28 -24.87 -8.08
C MET A 189 -22.31 -24.77 -9.22
N LYS A 190 -21.94 -24.09 -10.31
CA LYS A 190 -22.74 -24.00 -11.53
C LYS A 190 -22.99 -25.38 -12.14
N THR A 191 -21.97 -26.25 -12.22
CA THR A 191 -22.17 -27.62 -12.74
C THR A 191 -23.08 -28.50 -11.88
N LYS A 192 -23.16 -28.24 -10.56
CA LYS A 192 -24.11 -28.92 -9.66
C LYS A 192 -25.56 -28.47 -9.90
N GLY A 193 -25.75 -27.28 -10.45
CA GLY A 193 -27.04 -26.76 -10.89
C GLY A 193 -28.03 -26.44 -9.77
N GLY A 194 -29.27 -26.19 -10.18
CA GLY A 194 -30.38 -25.82 -9.30
C GLY A 194 -30.41 -24.33 -8.93
N PHE A 195 -29.80 -23.47 -9.73
CA PHE A 195 -29.90 -22.02 -9.58
C PHE A 195 -30.75 -21.46 -10.71
N ASP A 196 -31.69 -20.57 -10.38
CA ASP A 196 -32.52 -19.84 -11.34
C ASP A 196 -31.76 -18.70 -11.99
N CYS A 197 -30.76 -18.17 -11.28
CA CYS A 197 -30.03 -16.97 -11.66
C CYS A 197 -28.55 -17.11 -11.31
N GLU A 198 -27.69 -16.60 -12.19
CA GLU A 198 -26.24 -16.66 -11.99
C GLU A 198 -25.62 -15.35 -12.45
N ALA A 199 -24.76 -14.75 -11.62
CA ALA A 199 -23.99 -13.59 -12.06
C ALA A 199 -22.59 -13.57 -11.45
N PHE A 200 -21.62 -13.29 -12.30
CA PHE A 200 -20.25 -12.97 -11.92
C PHE A 200 -19.98 -11.52 -12.28
N VAL A 201 -19.77 -10.68 -11.26
CA VAL A 201 -19.61 -9.23 -11.41
C VAL A 201 -18.30 -8.79 -10.79
N PHE A 202 -17.52 -8.04 -11.56
CA PHE A 202 -16.28 -7.41 -11.10
C PHE A 202 -16.55 -5.97 -10.67
N VAL A 203 -16.06 -5.59 -9.49
CA VAL A 203 -16.23 -4.27 -8.88
C VAL A 203 -14.98 -3.41 -9.13
N GLY A 204 -13.87 -3.71 -8.46
CA GLY A 204 -12.61 -2.98 -8.58
C GLY A 204 -12.51 -1.74 -7.69
N LEU A 205 -11.30 -1.15 -7.61
CA LEU A 205 -10.88 -0.14 -6.62
C LEU A 205 -11.73 1.14 -6.53
N ARG A 206 -12.55 1.43 -7.55
CA ARG A 206 -13.33 2.69 -7.65
C ARG A 206 -14.62 2.46 -8.45
N ALA A 207 -15.30 1.37 -8.15
CA ALA A 207 -16.54 1.07 -8.83
C ALA A 207 -17.59 2.14 -8.50
N ASP A 208 -18.33 2.55 -9.52
CA ASP A 208 -19.55 3.31 -9.35
C ASP A 208 -20.68 2.30 -9.10
N MET A 209 -21.42 2.46 -8.00
CA MET A 209 -22.51 1.55 -7.65
C MET A 209 -23.57 1.45 -8.74
N LYS A 210 -23.82 2.51 -9.51
CA LYS A 210 -24.71 2.42 -10.68
C LYS A 210 -24.18 1.44 -11.72
N LYS A 211 -22.87 1.48 -12.01
CA LYS A 211 -22.24 0.52 -12.94
C LYS A 211 -22.25 -0.90 -12.40
N VAL A 212 -22.04 -1.08 -11.10
CA VAL A 212 -22.12 -2.39 -10.45
C VAL A 212 -23.53 -2.96 -10.61
N LEU A 213 -24.56 -2.16 -10.33
CA LEU A 213 -25.96 -2.55 -10.53
C LEU A 213 -26.24 -2.87 -11.99
N THR A 214 -25.90 -2.00 -12.94
CA THR A 214 -26.09 -2.25 -14.37
C THR A 214 -25.43 -3.57 -14.80
N ASN A 215 -24.20 -3.83 -14.36
CA ASN A 215 -23.53 -5.10 -14.64
C ASN A 215 -24.28 -6.31 -14.05
N ILE A 216 -24.90 -6.19 -12.88
CA ILE A 216 -25.73 -7.26 -12.30
C ILE A 216 -26.97 -7.48 -13.17
N PHE A 217 -27.71 -6.42 -13.49
CA PHE A 217 -28.89 -6.50 -14.36
C PHE A 217 -28.56 -7.15 -15.71
N ASP A 218 -27.47 -6.74 -16.34
CA ASP A 218 -26.99 -7.31 -17.61
C ASP A 218 -26.69 -8.81 -17.51
N LYS A 219 -26.04 -9.24 -16.42
CA LYS A 219 -25.71 -10.66 -16.19
C LYS A 219 -26.95 -11.51 -15.88
N LEU A 220 -27.95 -10.91 -15.27
CA LEU A 220 -29.22 -11.56 -14.96
C LEU A 220 -30.21 -11.50 -16.13
N HIS A 221 -29.89 -10.78 -17.21
CA HIS A 221 -30.78 -10.54 -18.35
C HIS A 221 -32.11 -9.89 -17.93
N ILE A 222 -32.04 -8.90 -17.04
CA ILE A 222 -33.19 -8.15 -16.53
C ILE A 222 -33.14 -6.73 -17.07
N ASP A 223 -34.25 -6.25 -17.64
CA ASP A 223 -34.38 -4.85 -18.02
C ASP A 223 -34.60 -3.95 -16.80
N ILE A 224 -33.94 -2.80 -16.79
CA ILE A 224 -34.15 -1.78 -15.76
C ILE A 224 -35.33 -0.91 -16.18
N TYR A 225 -36.38 -0.86 -15.35
CA TYR A 225 -37.58 -0.07 -15.65
C TYR A 225 -37.47 1.36 -15.10
N GLY A 226 -38.07 2.32 -15.81
CA GLY A 226 -38.10 3.74 -15.44
C GLY A 226 -37.12 4.60 -16.27
N HIS A 227 -37.43 5.90 -16.38
CA HIS A 227 -36.54 6.85 -17.05
C HIS A 227 -35.43 7.28 -16.07
N GLU A 228 -34.18 6.89 -16.35
CA GLU A 228 -33.00 7.18 -15.51
C GLU A 228 -33.22 6.86 -14.02
N PRO A 229 -33.53 5.60 -13.68
CA PRO A 229 -33.84 5.24 -12.31
C PRO A 229 -32.64 5.46 -11.40
N ASP A 230 -32.91 5.98 -10.20
CA ASP A 230 -31.88 6.18 -9.20
C ASP A 230 -31.39 4.84 -8.60
N GLN A 231 -30.33 4.92 -7.80
CA GLN A 231 -29.72 3.75 -7.15
C GLN A 231 -30.71 2.99 -6.24
N HIS A 232 -31.61 3.70 -5.54
CA HIS A 232 -32.59 3.08 -4.66
C HIS A 232 -33.67 2.33 -5.44
N GLN A 233 -34.13 2.90 -6.56
CA GLN A 233 -35.08 2.27 -7.47
C GLN A 233 -34.48 1.02 -8.10
N GLN A 234 -33.23 1.08 -8.57
CA GLN A 234 -32.51 -0.08 -9.11
C GLN A 234 -32.36 -1.19 -8.07
N ILE A 235 -31.97 -0.85 -6.83
CA ILE A 235 -31.88 -1.82 -5.73
C ILE A 235 -33.23 -2.46 -5.44
N SER A 236 -34.30 -1.67 -5.39
CA SER A 236 -35.65 -2.18 -5.10
C SER A 236 -36.16 -3.13 -6.19
N GLN A 237 -35.90 -2.81 -7.46
CA GLN A 237 -36.23 -3.68 -8.59
C GLN A 237 -35.46 -5.00 -8.51
N LEU A 238 -34.16 -4.94 -8.22
CA LEU A 238 -33.34 -6.14 -8.06
C LEU A 238 -33.84 -7.00 -6.89
N GLN A 239 -34.11 -6.40 -5.73
CA GLN A 239 -34.64 -7.14 -4.57
C GLN A 239 -35.95 -7.85 -4.89
N ASN A 240 -36.88 -7.18 -5.57
CA ASN A 240 -38.17 -7.77 -5.96
C ASN A 240 -37.98 -8.95 -6.92
N PHE A 241 -37.03 -8.86 -7.85
CA PHE A 241 -36.72 -9.97 -8.76
C PHE A 241 -36.14 -11.18 -8.03
N LEU A 242 -35.38 -10.98 -6.95
CA LEU A 242 -34.65 -12.04 -6.26
C LEU A 242 -35.48 -12.81 -5.20
N VAL A 243 -36.68 -12.34 -4.83
CA VAL A 243 -37.47 -12.86 -3.70
C VAL A 243 -37.70 -14.38 -3.75
N ASP A 244 -37.99 -14.93 -4.93
CA ASP A 244 -38.35 -16.33 -5.15
C ASP A 244 -37.25 -17.11 -5.90
N LYS A 245 -36.05 -16.53 -6.04
CA LYS A 245 -34.97 -17.08 -6.85
C LYS A 245 -33.88 -17.70 -6.01
N ARG A 246 -33.42 -18.86 -6.44
CA ARG A 246 -32.19 -19.47 -5.99
C ARG A 246 -31.05 -18.98 -6.87
N CYS A 247 -30.18 -18.13 -6.33
CA CYS A 247 -29.15 -17.44 -7.12
C CYS A 247 -27.74 -17.93 -6.78
N LEU A 248 -26.84 -17.89 -7.76
CA LEU A 248 -25.39 -18.05 -7.56
C LEU A 248 -24.68 -16.76 -7.97
N PHE A 249 -24.19 -16.01 -6.97
CA PHE A 249 -23.52 -14.74 -7.17
C PHE A 249 -22.03 -14.81 -6.87
N VAL A 250 -21.22 -14.20 -7.72
CA VAL A 250 -19.82 -13.85 -7.43
C VAL A 250 -19.64 -12.35 -7.56
N ILE A 251 -19.27 -11.69 -6.48
CA ILE A 251 -18.90 -10.26 -6.48
C ILE A 251 -17.40 -10.16 -6.21
N ASP A 252 -16.65 -9.89 -7.27
CA ASP A 252 -15.18 -9.94 -7.29
C ASP A 252 -14.56 -8.56 -7.05
N ASP A 253 -13.49 -8.54 -6.23
CA ASP A 253 -12.63 -7.40 -5.94
C ASP A 253 -13.39 -6.21 -5.32
N ILE A 254 -14.02 -6.41 -4.17
CA ILE A 254 -14.72 -5.37 -3.38
C ILE A 254 -13.71 -4.54 -2.56
N TRP A 255 -13.81 -3.21 -2.62
CA TRP A 255 -12.86 -2.27 -1.98
C TRP A 255 -13.47 -1.30 -0.97
N ASP A 256 -14.78 -1.10 -0.99
CA ASP A 256 -15.46 -0.10 -0.16
C ASP A 256 -16.63 -0.68 0.66
N MET A 257 -17.01 0.05 1.71
CA MET A 257 -18.08 -0.37 2.61
C MET A 257 -19.49 -0.16 2.03
N GLU A 258 -19.67 0.71 1.04
CA GLU A 258 -20.97 0.91 0.37
C GLU A 258 -21.36 -0.33 -0.42
N THR A 259 -20.45 -0.81 -1.28
CA THR A 259 -20.57 -2.08 -2.01
C THR A 259 -20.75 -3.23 -1.03
N CYS A 260 -19.98 -3.27 0.06
CA CYS A 260 -20.12 -4.29 1.11
C CYS A 260 -21.54 -4.33 1.68
N CYS A 261 -22.09 -3.18 2.07
CA CYS A 261 -23.45 -3.06 2.62
C CYS A 261 -24.51 -3.45 1.59
N PHE A 262 -24.33 -3.06 0.31
CA PHE A 262 -25.21 -3.47 -0.76
C PHE A 262 -25.24 -5.00 -0.91
N VAL A 263 -24.07 -5.64 -1.01
CA VAL A 263 -23.97 -7.09 -1.15
C VAL A 263 -24.61 -7.81 0.05
N GLU A 264 -24.34 -7.34 1.27
CA GLU A 264 -24.91 -7.90 2.49
C GLU A 264 -26.44 -7.76 2.57
N ARG A 265 -27.02 -6.66 2.09
CA ARG A 265 -28.45 -6.38 2.25
C ARG A 265 -29.31 -6.86 1.07
N VAL A 266 -28.74 -6.96 -0.12
CA VAL A 266 -29.49 -7.18 -1.36
C VAL A 266 -29.24 -8.55 -1.94
N LEU A 267 -27.98 -8.98 -1.99
CA LEU A 267 -27.60 -10.24 -2.65
C LEU A 267 -27.54 -11.43 -1.69
N LYS A 268 -27.52 -11.14 -0.38
CA LYS A 268 -27.52 -12.14 0.68
C LYS A 268 -28.96 -12.37 1.14
N GLY A 269 -29.50 -13.52 0.78
CA GLY A 269 -30.88 -13.88 1.08
C GLY A 269 -31.49 -14.64 -0.09
N GLY A 270 -32.42 -15.54 0.20
CA GLY A 270 -32.98 -16.48 -0.76
C GLY A 270 -32.62 -17.91 -0.40
N VAL A 271 -33.64 -18.76 -0.23
CA VAL A 271 -33.45 -20.14 0.21
C VAL A 271 -32.65 -20.90 -0.85
N GLY A 272 -31.47 -21.38 -0.45
CA GLY A 272 -30.57 -22.12 -1.33
C GLY A 272 -29.68 -21.25 -2.24
N SER A 273 -29.77 -19.92 -2.15
CA SER A 273 -28.87 -19.00 -2.84
C SER A 273 -27.46 -19.06 -2.26
N LYS A 274 -26.46 -18.84 -3.12
CA LYS A 274 -25.03 -18.92 -2.80
C LYS A 274 -24.31 -17.67 -3.25
N LEU A 275 -23.52 -17.08 -2.36
CA LEU A 275 -22.76 -15.87 -2.61
C LEU A 275 -21.26 -16.13 -2.37
N ILE A 276 -20.44 -15.74 -3.33
CA ILE A 276 -18.98 -15.75 -3.24
C ILE A 276 -18.53 -14.31 -3.39
N THR A 277 -17.68 -13.84 -2.49
CA THR A 277 -17.09 -12.51 -2.59
C THR A 277 -15.58 -12.60 -2.54
N THR A 278 -14.89 -11.69 -3.22
CA THR A 278 -13.44 -11.57 -3.06
C THR A 278 -13.07 -10.14 -2.67
N THR A 279 -12.07 -10.02 -1.81
CA THR A 279 -11.56 -8.71 -1.38
C THR A 279 -10.12 -8.84 -0.90
N ARG A 280 -9.43 -7.70 -0.82
CA ARG A 280 -8.11 -7.59 -0.18
C ARG A 280 -8.20 -7.18 1.29
N ASN A 281 -9.40 -6.81 1.75
CA ASN A 281 -9.62 -6.26 3.09
C ASN A 281 -10.49 -7.22 3.94
N LEU A 282 -9.94 -7.65 5.07
CA LEU A 282 -10.59 -8.54 6.03
C LEU A 282 -11.84 -7.92 6.65
N ASN A 283 -11.86 -6.60 6.84
CA ASN A 283 -13.04 -5.90 7.38
C ASN A 283 -14.20 -5.93 6.39
N ILE A 284 -13.93 -5.79 5.09
CA ILE A 284 -14.93 -5.97 4.03
C ILE A 284 -15.43 -7.42 4.03
N ALA A 285 -14.52 -8.39 4.10
CA ALA A 285 -14.90 -9.81 4.13
C ALA A 285 -15.79 -10.15 5.34
N LYS A 286 -15.48 -9.60 6.52
CA LYS A 286 -16.31 -9.75 7.73
C LYS A 286 -17.63 -9.01 7.60
N GLY A 287 -17.64 -7.83 6.99
CA GLY A 287 -18.81 -6.97 6.81
C GLY A 287 -19.90 -7.59 5.94
N VAL A 288 -19.55 -8.35 4.89
CA VAL A 288 -20.55 -9.11 4.11
C VAL A 288 -21.19 -10.23 4.96
N GLY A 289 -20.51 -10.68 6.01
CA GLY A 289 -20.89 -11.79 6.88
C GLY A 289 -20.42 -13.15 6.35
N GLY A 290 -21.00 -14.24 6.85
CA GLY A 290 -20.67 -15.59 6.37
C GLY A 290 -19.27 -16.09 6.73
N VAL A 291 -18.77 -17.05 5.96
CA VAL A 291 -17.48 -17.69 6.25
C VAL A 291 -16.35 -16.96 5.53
N VAL A 292 -15.43 -16.39 6.31
CA VAL A 292 -14.21 -15.78 5.77
C VAL A 292 -13.14 -16.85 5.53
N TYR A 293 -12.64 -16.92 4.30
CA TYR A 293 -11.55 -17.78 3.87
C TYR A 293 -10.32 -16.95 3.51
N THR A 294 -9.30 -16.98 4.36
CA THR A 294 -8.03 -16.29 4.13
C THR A 294 -7.11 -17.13 3.24
N LEU A 295 -6.95 -16.69 1.99
CA LEU A 295 -6.11 -17.37 1.01
C LEU A 295 -4.63 -17.24 1.37
N ARG A 296 -3.95 -18.39 1.49
CA ARG A 296 -2.52 -18.48 1.81
C ARG A 296 -1.67 -18.62 0.56
N PRO A 297 -0.36 -18.27 0.63
CA PRO A 297 0.54 -18.49 -0.49
C PRO A 297 0.65 -19.99 -0.82
N LEU A 298 1.01 -20.30 -2.05
CA LEU A 298 1.22 -21.68 -2.47
C LEU A 298 2.34 -22.31 -1.65
N HIS A 299 2.09 -23.55 -1.21
CA HIS A 299 3.13 -24.38 -0.61
C HIS A 299 4.33 -24.49 -1.57
N PRO A 300 5.60 -24.49 -1.09
CA PRO A 300 6.78 -24.49 -1.95
C PRO A 300 6.79 -25.56 -3.05
N VAL A 301 6.24 -26.74 -2.76
CA VAL A 301 6.08 -27.83 -3.74
C VAL A 301 5.14 -27.42 -4.88
N LYS A 302 3.95 -26.90 -4.57
CA LYS A 302 2.97 -26.44 -5.56
C LYS A 302 3.44 -25.18 -6.30
N ALA A 303 4.16 -24.29 -5.62
CA ALA A 303 4.80 -23.15 -6.25
C ALA A 303 5.85 -23.57 -7.29
N TYR A 304 6.64 -24.61 -6.99
CA TYR A 304 7.61 -25.18 -7.92
C TYR A 304 6.93 -25.86 -9.12
N GLU A 305 5.88 -26.64 -8.89
CA GLU A 305 5.07 -27.26 -9.95
C GLU A 305 4.49 -26.20 -10.91
N LEU A 306 3.88 -25.14 -10.36
CA LEU A 306 3.34 -24.04 -11.16
C LEU A 306 4.44 -23.34 -11.96
N LEU A 307 5.60 -23.09 -11.35
CA LEU A 307 6.73 -22.48 -12.05
C LEU A 307 7.20 -23.35 -13.22
N ARG A 308 7.34 -24.66 -13.01
CA ARG A 308 7.75 -25.63 -14.03
C ARG A 308 6.77 -25.61 -15.22
N ALA A 309 5.48 -25.66 -14.94
CA ALA A 309 4.43 -25.60 -15.96
C ALA A 309 4.52 -24.29 -16.77
N LYS A 310 4.67 -23.14 -16.10
CA LYS A 310 4.73 -21.83 -16.77
C LYS A 310 6.06 -21.52 -17.44
N ALA A 311 7.14 -22.17 -17.04
CA ALA A 311 8.46 -22.08 -17.68
C ALA A 311 8.55 -22.92 -18.97
N GLY A 312 7.49 -23.64 -19.34
CA GLY A 312 7.43 -24.45 -20.56
C GLY A 312 8.17 -25.78 -20.46
N ALA A 313 8.50 -26.23 -19.25
CA ALA A 313 9.33 -27.43 -19.05
C ALA A 313 8.67 -28.73 -19.55
N GLU A 314 7.34 -28.77 -19.69
CA GLU A 314 6.60 -29.91 -20.26
C GLU A 314 6.77 -30.03 -21.78
N ARG A 315 7.17 -28.97 -22.48
CA ARG A 315 7.37 -28.97 -23.94
C ARG A 315 8.80 -29.29 -24.37
N TYR A 316 9.74 -29.31 -23.43
CA TYR A 316 11.18 -29.37 -23.72
C TYR A 316 11.91 -30.38 -22.82
N GLU A 317 11.33 -31.56 -22.62
CA GLU A 317 11.85 -32.62 -21.73
C GLU A 317 13.30 -33.04 -22.04
N HIS A 318 13.80 -32.78 -23.25
CA HIS A 318 15.12 -33.23 -23.71
C HIS A 318 16.15 -32.11 -23.98
N GLN A 319 15.82 -30.82 -23.79
CA GLN A 319 16.79 -29.74 -24.03
C GLN A 319 16.81 -28.75 -22.86
N PHE A 320 17.91 -28.78 -22.11
CA PHE A 320 18.24 -27.88 -21.01
C PHE A 320 17.15 -27.79 -19.93
N VAL A 321 17.16 -28.74 -18.99
CA VAL A 321 16.41 -28.62 -17.73
C VAL A 321 16.92 -27.40 -16.98
N MET A 322 16.28 -26.28 -17.23
CA MET A 322 16.43 -25.07 -16.46
C MET A 322 15.80 -25.33 -15.09
N VAL A 323 16.57 -25.85 -14.15
CA VAL A 323 16.13 -25.98 -12.76
C VAL A 323 15.87 -24.57 -12.24
N PRO A 324 14.62 -24.20 -11.91
CA PRO A 324 14.35 -22.91 -11.31
C PRO A 324 15.14 -22.79 -10.01
N ASP A 325 15.88 -21.70 -9.85
CA ASP A 325 16.68 -21.47 -8.65
C ASP A 325 15.74 -21.35 -7.43
N LYS A 326 16.02 -22.12 -6.36
CA LYS A 326 15.28 -22.03 -5.09
C LYS A 326 15.22 -20.59 -4.58
N ARG A 327 16.27 -19.79 -4.79
CA ARG A 327 16.30 -18.35 -4.42
C ARG A 327 15.23 -17.54 -5.13
N MET A 328 14.86 -17.90 -6.36
CA MET A 328 13.82 -17.19 -7.10
C MET A 328 12.42 -17.52 -6.59
N LEU A 329 12.18 -18.78 -6.22
CA LEU A 329 10.91 -19.15 -5.60
C LEU A 329 10.72 -18.48 -4.24
N LEU A 330 11.80 -18.32 -3.46
CA LEU A 330 11.79 -17.54 -2.24
C LEU A 330 11.36 -16.09 -2.52
N LYS A 331 11.90 -15.44 -3.56
CA LYS A 331 11.48 -14.10 -3.98
C LYS A 331 10.03 -14.00 -4.43
N CYS A 332 9.43 -15.08 -4.92
CA CYS A 332 8.01 -15.11 -5.25
C CYS A 332 7.12 -15.20 -3.99
N GLY A 333 7.65 -15.68 -2.87
CA GLY A 333 6.90 -15.90 -1.62
C GLY A 333 5.69 -16.83 -1.78
N GLY A 334 5.68 -17.72 -2.78
CA GLY A 334 4.52 -18.58 -3.07
C GLY A 334 3.33 -17.87 -3.73
N VAL A 335 3.47 -16.60 -4.15
CA VAL A 335 2.37 -15.83 -4.76
C VAL A 335 2.21 -16.21 -6.25
N PRO A 336 1.03 -16.72 -6.69
CA PRO A 336 0.83 -17.22 -8.05
C PRO A 336 1.18 -16.22 -9.15
N ILE A 337 0.78 -14.95 -9.04
CA ILE A 337 1.07 -13.96 -10.10
C ILE A 337 2.58 -13.77 -10.29
N ALA A 338 3.36 -13.80 -9.21
CA ALA A 338 4.81 -13.65 -9.28
C ALA A 338 5.45 -14.87 -9.96
N ILE A 339 5.02 -16.06 -9.58
CA ILE A 339 5.48 -17.32 -10.15
C ILE A 339 5.18 -17.39 -11.65
N ILE A 340 3.95 -17.07 -12.06
CA ILE A 340 3.53 -17.09 -13.46
C ILE A 340 4.34 -16.08 -14.29
N MET A 341 4.53 -14.87 -13.78
CA MET A 341 5.27 -13.82 -14.50
C MET A 341 6.75 -14.18 -14.64
N ILE A 342 7.35 -14.79 -13.63
CA ILE A 342 8.72 -15.28 -13.67
C ILE A 342 8.84 -16.47 -14.65
N GLY A 343 7.92 -17.43 -14.61
CA GLY A 343 7.85 -18.53 -15.57
C GLY A 343 7.79 -18.04 -17.02
N ARG A 344 6.97 -17.02 -17.30
CA ARG A 344 6.88 -16.39 -18.62
C ARG A 344 8.18 -15.71 -19.06
N VAL A 345 8.90 -15.08 -18.12
CA VAL A 345 10.23 -14.50 -18.42
C VAL A 345 11.21 -15.59 -18.83
N PHE A 346 11.15 -16.76 -18.19
CA PHE A 346 11.99 -17.89 -18.56
C PHE A 346 11.73 -18.38 -19.98
N VAL A 347 10.46 -18.62 -20.35
CA VAL A 347 10.09 -19.04 -21.72
C VAL A 347 10.66 -18.07 -22.77
N ARG A 348 10.55 -16.76 -22.53
CA ARG A 348 11.05 -15.73 -23.47
C ARG A 348 12.57 -15.64 -23.55
N ASN A 349 13.27 -15.98 -22.48
CA ASN A 349 14.71 -15.78 -22.35
C ASN A 349 15.54 -17.06 -22.51
N GLN A 350 14.93 -18.20 -22.87
CA GLN A 350 15.63 -19.45 -23.16
C GLN A 350 16.78 -19.27 -24.17
N PHE A 351 16.74 -18.23 -25.02
CA PHE A 351 17.76 -17.93 -26.04
C PHE A 351 18.79 -16.84 -25.67
N LYS A 352 18.71 -16.16 -24.51
CA LYS A 352 19.53 -14.96 -24.19
C LYS A 352 20.53 -15.10 -23.03
N GLY A 353 20.75 -16.32 -22.54
CA GLY A 353 21.79 -16.64 -21.56
C GLY A 353 21.37 -16.49 -20.08
N ARG A 354 21.68 -17.53 -19.29
CA ARG A 354 21.28 -17.73 -17.88
C ARG A 354 21.71 -16.62 -16.91
N ARG A 355 22.94 -16.11 -17.03
CA ARG A 355 23.53 -15.19 -16.04
C ARG A 355 22.85 -13.81 -16.01
N ARG A 356 22.43 -13.30 -17.18
CA ARG A 356 21.78 -11.99 -17.30
C ARG A 356 20.35 -12.01 -16.71
N CYS A 357 19.62 -13.11 -16.86
CA CYS A 357 18.29 -13.26 -16.29
C CYS A 357 18.33 -13.35 -14.76
N VAL A 358 19.23 -14.17 -14.22
CA VAL A 358 19.40 -14.33 -12.76
C VAL A 358 19.83 -13.00 -12.12
N GLY A 359 20.74 -12.24 -12.75
CA GLY A 359 21.16 -10.92 -12.25
C GLY A 359 20.06 -9.84 -12.29
N CYS A 360 19.24 -9.80 -13.34
CA CYS A 360 18.09 -8.88 -13.37
C CYS A 360 16.97 -9.29 -12.40
N MET A 361 16.84 -10.58 -12.08
CA MET A 361 15.89 -11.12 -11.11
C MET A 361 16.37 -10.95 -9.67
N SER A 362 17.67 -11.06 -9.42
CA SER A 362 18.26 -10.77 -8.12
C SER A 362 18.13 -9.28 -7.75
N THR A 363 18.14 -8.39 -8.74
CA THR A 363 17.92 -6.94 -8.55
C THR A 363 16.45 -6.50 -8.61
N GLY A 364 15.51 -7.39 -8.95
CA GLY A 364 14.08 -7.03 -9.06
C GLY A 364 13.76 -6.05 -10.20
N ARG A 365 14.68 -5.84 -11.16
CA ARG A 365 14.55 -4.84 -12.24
C ARG A 365 13.87 -5.38 -13.50
N THR A 366 13.30 -6.59 -13.45
CA THR A 366 12.62 -7.16 -14.63
C THR A 366 11.25 -6.53 -14.88
N ARG A 367 10.75 -6.65 -16.13
CA ARG A 367 9.37 -6.26 -16.48
C ARG A 367 8.32 -7.03 -15.65
N ALA A 368 8.64 -8.24 -15.19
CA ALA A 368 7.78 -9.02 -14.30
C ALA A 368 7.62 -8.35 -12.93
N PHE A 369 8.73 -7.97 -12.27
CA PHE A 369 8.66 -7.29 -10.97
C PHE A 369 7.98 -5.92 -11.05
N ARG A 370 8.19 -5.15 -12.12
CA ARG A 370 7.43 -3.90 -12.35
C ARG A 370 5.91 -4.15 -12.39
N TYR A 371 5.48 -5.22 -13.05
CA TYR A 371 4.07 -5.57 -13.10
C TYR A 371 3.53 -6.06 -11.74
N ILE A 372 4.29 -6.90 -11.04
CA ILE A 372 3.93 -7.38 -9.68
C ILE A 372 3.77 -6.18 -8.73
N ARG A 373 4.73 -5.25 -8.73
CA ARG A 373 4.66 -4.00 -7.97
C ARG A 373 3.43 -3.20 -8.32
N LYS A 374 3.09 -3.06 -9.61
CA LYS A 374 1.85 -2.37 -10.04
C LYS A 374 0.59 -3.04 -9.47
N VAL A 375 0.51 -4.36 -9.45
CA VAL A 375 -0.65 -5.08 -8.90
C VAL A 375 -0.77 -4.90 -7.39
N LEU A 376 0.36 -4.91 -6.67
CA LEU A 376 0.40 -4.72 -5.23
C LEU A 376 0.19 -3.25 -4.83
N SER A 377 0.66 -2.29 -5.64
CA SER A 377 0.59 -0.87 -5.33
C SER A 377 -0.84 -0.33 -5.27
N TYR A 378 -1.82 -1.00 -5.88
CA TYR A 378 -3.23 -0.67 -5.68
C TYR A 378 -3.66 -0.73 -4.22
N SER A 379 -3.15 -1.69 -3.45
CA SER A 379 -3.41 -1.76 -2.01
C SER A 379 -2.75 -0.60 -1.25
N PHE A 380 -1.61 -0.10 -1.73
CA PHE A 380 -0.96 1.08 -1.17
C PHE A 380 -1.70 2.37 -1.50
N TYR A 381 -2.16 2.55 -2.74
CA TYR A 381 -2.87 3.76 -3.16
C TYR A 381 -4.19 3.95 -2.42
N ASP A 382 -4.86 2.84 -2.07
CA ASP A 382 -6.10 2.83 -1.30
C ASP A 382 -5.92 3.11 0.20
N LEU A 383 -4.68 3.17 0.70
CA LEU A 383 -4.43 3.51 2.11
C LEU A 383 -4.68 5.00 2.37
N PRO A 384 -5.23 5.33 3.56
CA PRO A 384 -5.16 6.68 4.09
C PRO A 384 -3.72 7.18 4.18
N TYR A 385 -3.52 8.48 3.99
CA TYR A 385 -2.19 9.08 3.88
C TYR A 385 -1.25 8.77 5.06
N ASN A 386 -1.70 8.94 6.31
CA ASN A 386 -0.85 8.69 7.49
C ASN A 386 -0.40 7.22 7.57
N ILE A 387 -1.27 6.30 7.16
CA ILE A 387 -1.01 4.86 7.16
C ILE A 387 -0.02 4.49 6.06
N LYS A 388 -0.02 5.18 4.90
CA LYS A 388 1.02 5.02 3.86
C LYS A 388 2.41 5.24 4.43
N GLN A 389 2.58 6.25 5.27
CA GLN A 389 3.89 6.59 5.83
C GLN A 389 4.36 5.58 6.87
N CYS A 390 3.43 5.06 7.70
CA CYS A 390 3.67 3.93 8.60
C CYS A 390 4.04 2.66 7.83
N PHE A 391 3.38 2.41 6.70
CA PHE A 391 3.71 1.30 5.80
C PHE A 391 5.11 1.45 5.18
N LEU A 392 5.48 2.64 4.72
CA LEU A 392 6.83 2.91 4.20
C LEU A 392 7.91 2.82 5.29
N TYR A 393 7.57 3.01 6.56
CA TYR A 393 8.51 2.83 7.68
C TYR A 393 9.03 1.38 7.75
N LEU A 394 8.21 0.42 7.31
CA LEU A 394 8.59 -1.00 7.29
C LEU A 394 9.75 -1.33 6.34
N SER A 395 10.15 -0.38 5.46
CA SER A 395 11.33 -0.51 4.60
C SER A 395 12.64 -0.74 5.38
N LEU A 396 12.67 -0.28 6.64
CA LEU A 396 13.86 -0.32 7.50
C LEU A 396 14.21 -1.75 7.96
N PHE A 397 13.27 -2.68 7.89
CA PHE A 397 13.48 -4.02 8.41
C PHE A 397 14.04 -4.99 7.35
N PRO A 398 14.80 -6.03 7.76
CA PRO A 398 15.25 -7.10 6.88
C PRO A 398 14.08 -7.93 6.30
N GLU A 399 14.39 -8.74 5.28
CA GLU A 399 13.45 -9.76 4.77
C GLU A 399 13.13 -10.81 5.86
N ASP A 400 11.87 -11.24 5.93
CA ASP A 400 11.34 -12.22 6.89
C ASP A 400 11.51 -11.87 8.40
N HIS A 401 11.87 -10.62 8.68
CA HIS A 401 12.09 -10.12 10.02
C HIS A 401 10.77 -10.02 10.82
N TRP A 402 10.80 -10.49 12.07
CA TRP A 402 9.69 -10.35 13.01
C TRP A 402 9.77 -9.00 13.68
N ILE A 403 8.69 -8.23 13.60
CA ILE A 403 8.59 -6.88 14.14
C ILE A 403 7.58 -6.93 15.30
N GLU A 404 8.04 -6.64 16.51
CA GLU A 404 7.16 -6.54 17.68
C GLU A 404 6.15 -5.39 17.49
N LYS A 405 4.88 -5.66 17.80
CA LYS A 405 3.75 -4.75 17.51
C LYS A 405 3.89 -3.43 18.25
N ASN A 406 4.07 -3.47 19.57
CA ASN A 406 4.00 -2.27 20.41
C ASN A 406 5.18 -1.33 20.12
N MET A 407 6.38 -1.87 19.94
CA MET A 407 7.58 -1.15 19.55
C MET A 407 7.41 -0.50 18.18
N LEU A 408 6.82 -1.20 17.20
CA LEU A 408 6.52 -0.59 15.91
C LEU A 408 5.58 0.60 16.03
N ILE A 409 4.52 0.48 16.84
CA ILE A 409 3.58 1.58 17.09
C ILE A 409 4.29 2.75 17.77
N TRP A 410 5.10 2.49 18.81
CA TRP A 410 5.87 3.54 19.48
C TRP A 410 6.88 4.22 18.57
N ARG A 411 7.51 3.50 17.64
CA ARG A 411 8.37 4.09 16.62
C ARG A 411 7.58 5.07 15.73
N TRP A 412 6.37 4.69 15.32
CA TRP A 412 5.51 5.57 14.52
C TRP A 412 5.08 6.82 15.28
N VAL A 413 4.69 6.66 16.56
CA VAL A 413 4.33 7.78 17.44
C VAL A 413 5.53 8.71 17.65
N ALA A 414 6.70 8.17 17.97
CA ALA A 414 7.90 8.95 18.26
C ALA A 414 8.43 9.72 17.04
N GLU A 415 8.36 9.14 15.82
CA GLU A 415 8.73 9.88 14.61
C GLU A 415 7.70 10.99 14.28
N GLY A 416 6.46 10.87 14.77
CA GLY A 416 5.35 11.79 14.49
C GLY A 416 4.47 11.35 13.31
N LEU A 417 4.46 10.07 12.97
CA LEU A 417 3.59 9.50 11.92
C LEU A 417 2.13 9.36 12.36
N VAL A 418 1.92 9.46 13.68
CA VAL A 418 0.63 9.45 14.34
C VAL A 418 0.41 10.87 14.89
N PRO A 419 -0.37 11.73 14.19
CA PRO A 419 -0.37 13.18 14.47
C PRO A 419 -0.85 13.58 15.88
N ASP A 420 -1.75 12.79 16.47
CA ASP A 420 -2.25 13.02 17.84
C ASP A 420 -1.32 12.47 18.92
N GLY A 421 -0.27 11.72 18.53
CA GLY A 421 0.69 11.09 19.44
C GLY A 421 0.11 9.94 20.27
N LEU A 422 -1.09 9.44 19.94
CA LEU A 422 -1.76 8.40 20.73
C LEU A 422 -1.40 6.99 20.26
N PHE A 423 -1.10 6.10 21.21
CA PHE A 423 -0.79 4.71 20.90
C PHE A 423 -2.00 4.00 20.27
N GLU A 424 -3.21 4.30 20.75
CA GLU A 424 -4.47 3.74 20.26
C GLU A 424 -4.68 4.09 18.78
N THR A 425 -4.39 5.33 18.37
CA THR A 425 -4.44 5.73 16.96
C THR A 425 -3.42 4.95 16.14
N GLY A 426 -2.20 4.78 16.64
CA GLY A 426 -1.20 3.94 15.98
C GLY A 426 -1.61 2.45 15.91
N GLU A 427 -2.33 1.93 16.91
CA GLU A 427 -2.90 0.59 16.88
C GLU A 427 -3.97 0.45 15.79
N THR A 428 -4.82 1.46 15.59
CA THR A 428 -5.76 1.45 14.45
C THR A 428 -5.03 1.37 13.11
N TYR A 429 -3.91 2.08 12.95
CA TYR A 429 -3.10 2.04 11.74
C TYR A 429 -2.46 0.67 11.52
N PHE A 430 -1.97 0.04 12.59
CA PHE A 430 -1.43 -1.32 12.54
C PHE A 430 -2.49 -2.33 12.12
N ASN A 431 -3.68 -2.26 12.72
CA ASN A 431 -4.80 -3.14 12.40
C ASN A 431 -5.27 -2.94 10.96
N GLU A 432 -5.32 -1.71 10.46
CA GLU A 432 -5.68 -1.43 9.07
C GLU A 432 -4.72 -2.11 8.07
N LEU A 433 -3.41 -2.10 8.36
CA LEU A 433 -2.41 -2.81 7.54
C LEU A 433 -2.57 -4.33 7.58
N LEU A 434 -2.94 -4.88 8.74
CA LEU A 434 -3.26 -6.31 8.89
C LEU A 434 -4.52 -6.69 8.12
N ASP A 435 -5.60 -5.94 8.30
CA ASP A 435 -6.89 -6.22 7.68
C ASP A 435 -6.79 -6.13 6.16
N ARG A 436 -5.99 -5.20 5.62
CA ARG A 436 -5.68 -5.09 4.19
C ARG A 436 -4.69 -6.13 3.66
N CYS A 437 -4.29 -7.10 4.49
CA CYS A 437 -3.34 -8.16 4.15
C CYS A 437 -1.99 -7.62 3.65
N MET A 438 -1.57 -6.44 4.12
CA MET A 438 -0.30 -5.81 3.75
C MET A 438 0.84 -6.20 4.70
N ILE A 439 0.49 -6.52 5.95
CA ILE A 439 1.37 -7.18 6.92
C ILE A 439 0.70 -8.47 7.41
N GLN A 440 1.49 -9.38 7.97
CA GLN A 440 1.03 -10.67 8.46
C GLN A 440 1.27 -10.77 9.96
N TRP A 441 0.24 -11.14 10.72
CA TRP A 441 0.39 -11.40 12.15
C TRP A 441 1.38 -12.53 12.37
N ALA A 442 2.28 -12.37 13.35
CA ALA A 442 3.17 -13.42 13.77
C ALA A 442 3.54 -13.29 15.25
N VAL A 443 3.70 -14.44 15.91
CA VAL A 443 4.23 -14.50 17.28
C VAL A 443 5.76 -14.47 17.28
N SER A 444 6.35 -14.00 18.38
CA SER A 444 7.81 -14.00 18.54
C SER A 444 8.36 -15.42 18.48
N PRO A 445 9.49 -15.63 17.80
CA PRO A 445 10.23 -16.90 17.87
C PRO A 445 10.77 -17.21 19.27
N LEU A 446 11.00 -16.19 20.09
CA LEU A 446 11.60 -16.31 21.42
C LEU A 446 10.54 -16.40 22.53
N ASP A 447 9.40 -15.73 22.35
CA ASP A 447 8.31 -15.65 23.33
C ASP A 447 6.93 -15.66 22.65
N PRO A 448 6.26 -16.82 22.56
CA PRO A 448 4.97 -16.94 21.87
C PRO A 448 3.85 -16.05 22.44
N SER A 449 4.01 -15.50 23.64
CA SER A 449 3.05 -14.54 24.23
C SER A 449 3.13 -13.16 23.58
N GLN A 450 4.24 -12.83 22.91
CA GLN A 450 4.44 -11.57 22.24
C GLN A 450 3.95 -11.61 20.79
N GLY A 451 2.99 -10.74 20.51
CA GLY A 451 2.43 -10.51 19.18
C GLY A 451 3.23 -9.50 18.38
N GLY A 452 3.27 -9.70 17.07
CA GLY A 452 3.95 -8.81 16.14
C GLY A 452 3.50 -9.05 14.72
N CYS A 453 4.28 -8.56 13.78
CA CYS A 453 4.03 -8.79 12.37
C CYS A 453 5.29 -9.19 11.59
N ARG A 454 5.06 -9.68 10.37
CA ARG A 454 6.05 -9.85 9.32
C ARG A 454 5.53 -9.19 8.05
N VAL A 455 6.45 -8.72 7.22
CA VAL A 455 6.13 -8.19 5.89
C VAL A 455 6.44 -9.26 4.85
N HIS A 456 5.46 -9.62 4.03
CA HIS A 456 5.67 -10.57 2.95
C HIS A 456 6.73 -10.05 1.97
N VAL A 457 7.64 -10.91 1.49
CA VAL A 457 8.80 -10.53 0.64
C VAL A 457 8.44 -9.63 -0.56
N LEU A 458 7.34 -9.90 -1.27
CA LEU A 458 6.89 -9.05 -2.39
C LEU A 458 6.33 -7.70 -1.95
N MET A 459 5.75 -7.62 -0.75
CA MET A 459 5.27 -6.38 -0.18
C MET A 459 6.44 -5.53 0.30
N LEU A 460 7.48 -6.16 0.88
CA LEU A 460 8.72 -5.48 1.24
C LEU A 460 9.48 -4.97 0.00
N ASP A 461 9.49 -5.74 -1.10
CA ASP A 461 10.02 -5.27 -2.40
C ASP A 461 9.26 -4.04 -2.93
N LEU A 462 7.93 -4.02 -2.79
CA LEU A 462 7.12 -2.84 -3.12
C LEU A 462 7.47 -1.66 -2.20
N ILE A 463 7.51 -1.87 -0.88
CA ILE A 463 7.82 -0.83 0.12
C ILE A 463 9.15 -0.18 -0.21
N ARG A 464 10.22 -0.97 -0.41
CA ARG A 464 11.56 -0.45 -0.75
C ARG A 464 11.56 0.30 -2.08
N HIS A 465 10.81 -0.19 -3.08
CA HIS A 465 10.68 0.52 -4.35
C HIS A 465 10.01 1.89 -4.17
N LEU A 466 8.91 1.97 -3.42
CA LEU A 466 8.20 3.22 -3.14
C LEU A 466 9.07 4.17 -2.29
N SER A 467 9.69 3.67 -1.22
CA SER A 467 10.59 4.45 -0.36
C SER A 467 11.77 5.04 -1.13
N SER A 468 12.36 4.28 -2.06
CA SER A 468 13.46 4.78 -2.91
C SER A 468 12.99 5.86 -3.89
N SER A 469 11.76 5.77 -4.41
CA SER A 469 11.22 6.77 -5.33
C SER A 469 10.81 8.07 -4.63
N GLU A 470 10.50 8.00 -3.34
CA GLU A 470 10.05 9.14 -2.54
C GLU A 470 11.15 9.69 -1.61
N ASN A 471 12.38 9.15 -1.66
CA ASN A 471 13.50 9.48 -0.75
C ASN A 471 13.13 9.38 0.75
N VAL A 472 12.20 8.48 1.10
CA VAL A 472 11.68 8.36 2.47
C VAL A 472 12.65 7.59 3.37
N SER A 473 13.38 6.62 2.84
CA SER A 473 14.34 5.84 3.60
C SER A 473 15.56 5.41 2.78
N THR A 474 16.69 5.26 3.48
CA THR A 474 17.92 4.70 2.93
C THR A 474 18.31 3.47 3.74
N VAL A 475 18.59 2.36 3.05
CA VAL A 475 18.89 1.07 3.67
C VAL A 475 20.29 0.62 3.24
N ILE A 476 21.21 0.51 4.19
CA ILE A 476 22.62 0.18 3.97
C ILE A 476 22.89 -1.27 4.42
N GLY A 477 23.71 -2.01 3.67
CA GLY A 477 24.20 -3.33 4.08
C GLY A 477 23.42 -4.55 3.55
N ILE A 478 22.32 -4.37 2.81
CA ILE A 478 21.58 -5.49 2.19
C ILE A 478 22.03 -5.69 0.75
N ASN A 479 23.03 -6.54 0.48
CA ASN A 479 23.36 -7.16 -0.83
C ASN A 479 23.21 -6.32 -2.12
N GLN A 480 23.20 -4.99 -2.04
CA GLN A 480 22.98 -4.08 -3.15
C GLN A 480 24.17 -3.14 -3.22
N GLN A 481 24.90 -3.25 -4.33
CA GLN A 481 25.64 -2.11 -4.88
C GLN A 481 24.60 -1.10 -5.39
N GLU A 482 23.92 -0.40 -4.49
CA GLU A 482 23.34 0.89 -4.84
C GLU A 482 24.34 1.94 -4.38
N SER A 483 25.21 2.31 -5.31
CA SER A 483 25.96 3.56 -5.28
C SER A 483 24.94 4.68 -5.25
N THR A 484 24.62 5.21 -4.08
CA THR A 484 23.79 6.38 -3.96
C THR A 484 24.70 7.61 -3.91
N SER A 485 24.95 8.19 -5.09
CA SER A 485 25.09 9.64 -5.20
C SER A 485 23.72 10.26 -4.88
N GLN A 486 23.33 10.26 -3.60
CA GLN A 486 22.09 10.85 -3.10
C GLN A 486 22.40 12.25 -2.58
N THR A 487 21.71 13.25 -3.13
CA THR A 487 21.90 14.68 -2.86
C THR A 487 20.67 15.30 -2.17
N GLY A 488 19.89 14.49 -1.42
CA GLY A 488 18.65 14.95 -0.77
C GLY A 488 18.60 14.57 0.71
N SER A 489 17.81 15.32 1.49
CA SER A 489 17.55 15.05 2.91
C SER A 489 16.91 13.66 3.08
N ILE A 490 17.48 12.82 3.94
CA ILE A 490 17.01 11.46 4.23
C ILE A 490 16.34 11.48 5.60
N HIS A 491 15.06 11.11 5.68
CA HIS A 491 14.33 11.09 6.96
C HIS A 491 14.53 9.80 7.77
N ARG A 492 14.79 8.66 7.11
CA ARG A 492 14.96 7.37 7.80
C ARG A 492 16.19 6.62 7.29
N LEU A 493 16.98 6.09 8.21
CA LEU A 493 18.21 5.36 7.93
C LEU A 493 18.18 3.97 8.58
N ALA A 494 18.39 2.93 7.79
CA ALA A 494 18.61 1.57 8.27
C ALA A 494 20.04 1.11 7.97
N ILE A 495 20.73 0.57 8.97
CA ILE A 495 22.09 0.02 8.84
C ILE A 495 22.07 -1.46 9.21
N HIS A 496 22.18 -2.31 8.20
CA HIS A 496 22.27 -3.76 8.36
C HIS A 496 23.73 -4.23 8.29
N LYS A 497 23.94 -5.49 8.71
CA LYS A 497 25.24 -6.17 8.70
C LYS A 497 25.93 -6.10 7.32
N GLY A 498 27.05 -5.39 7.23
CA GLY A 498 27.84 -5.20 6.00
C GLY A 498 29.14 -4.44 6.25
N GLN A 499 30.13 -4.56 5.35
CA GLN A 499 31.51 -4.06 5.55
C GLN A 499 31.57 -2.57 5.93
N ASN A 500 32.52 -2.23 6.81
CA ASN A 500 32.88 -0.88 7.24
C ASN A 500 32.83 0.12 6.08
N GLN A 501 31.85 1.03 6.10
CA GLN A 501 31.83 2.17 5.20
C GLN A 501 32.14 3.45 5.98
N ASN A 502 33.20 4.13 5.55
CA ASN A 502 33.62 5.43 6.07
C ASN A 502 32.56 6.51 5.80
N THR A 503 31.82 6.87 6.85
CA THR A 503 31.59 8.22 7.42
C THR A 503 31.30 9.46 6.54
N SER A 504 30.97 9.36 5.25
CA SER A 504 30.55 10.52 4.44
C SER A 504 29.03 10.79 4.42
N LEU A 505 28.19 9.98 5.07
CA LEU A 505 26.74 10.16 5.05
C LEU A 505 26.31 11.46 5.78
N GLU A 506 25.59 12.33 5.09
CA GLU A 506 24.91 13.45 5.73
C GLU A 506 23.68 12.93 6.48
N VAL A 507 23.79 12.86 7.82
CA VAL A 507 22.76 12.28 8.71
C VAL A 507 22.06 13.32 9.58
N GLY A 508 22.33 14.61 9.34
CA GLY A 508 21.81 15.71 10.16
C GLY A 508 20.29 15.74 10.22
N ASP A 509 19.64 15.45 9.11
CA ASP A 509 18.17 15.50 8.95
C ASP A 509 17.46 14.17 9.20
N VAL A 510 18.19 13.11 9.56
CA VAL A 510 17.60 11.80 9.84
C VAL A 510 16.77 11.87 11.11
N LEU A 511 15.49 11.49 10.99
CA LEU A 511 14.52 11.42 12.08
C LEU A 511 14.50 10.04 12.75
N SER A 512 14.73 8.97 11.99
CA SER A 512 14.70 7.59 12.50
C SER A 512 15.91 6.78 12.08
N LEU A 513 16.58 6.18 13.05
CA LEU A 513 17.71 5.27 12.87
C LEU A 513 17.34 3.86 13.34
N TYR A 514 17.43 2.90 12.44
CA TYR A 514 17.39 1.46 12.75
C TYR A 514 18.75 0.83 12.46
N ALA A 515 19.27 0.03 13.38
CA ALA A 515 20.51 -0.69 13.18
C ALA A 515 20.43 -2.07 13.83
N CYS A 516 21.07 -3.07 13.20
CA CYS A 516 21.12 -4.43 13.74
C CYS A 516 22.54 -4.95 13.95
N ALA A 517 22.67 -6.06 14.67
CA ALA A 517 23.93 -6.71 15.05
C ALA A 517 25.02 -6.71 13.94
N GLY A 518 26.19 -6.15 14.27
CA GLY A 518 27.35 -6.06 13.35
C GLY A 518 27.31 -4.88 12.39
N SER A 519 26.45 -3.88 12.63
CA SER A 519 26.46 -2.58 11.95
C SER A 519 27.53 -1.65 12.54
N SER A 520 28.17 -0.86 11.67
CA SER A 520 29.03 0.26 12.10
C SER A 520 28.21 1.55 12.05
N LEU A 521 27.96 2.14 13.21
CA LEU A 521 27.14 3.35 13.34
C LEU A 521 27.98 4.62 13.10
N PRO A 522 27.46 5.64 12.38
CA PRO A 522 28.01 6.99 12.45
C PRO A 522 27.89 7.55 13.88
N PRO A 523 28.76 8.50 14.28
CA PRO A 523 28.64 9.17 15.58
C PRO A 523 27.24 9.78 15.78
N LEU A 524 26.56 9.41 16.86
CA LEU A 524 25.18 9.85 17.14
C LEU A 524 25.04 11.37 17.22
N ARG A 525 26.10 12.08 17.63
CA ARG A 525 26.17 13.56 17.66
C ARG A 525 25.99 14.22 16.29
N ARG A 526 26.14 13.49 15.19
CA ARG A 526 25.90 14.01 13.83
C ARG A 526 24.42 14.10 13.48
N PHE A 527 23.57 13.36 14.19
CA PHE A 527 22.13 13.35 13.95
C PHE A 527 21.51 14.50 14.74
N LYS A 528 21.13 15.58 14.04
CA LYS A 528 20.62 16.81 14.69
C LYS A 528 19.12 16.74 14.97
N ARG A 529 18.39 15.90 14.22
CA ARG A 529 16.92 15.83 14.25
C ARG A 529 16.38 14.45 14.64
N LEU A 530 17.23 13.58 15.20
CA LEU A 530 16.85 12.21 15.53
C LEU A 530 15.72 12.18 16.57
N ARG A 531 14.64 11.48 16.23
CA ARG A 531 13.48 11.22 17.10
C ARG A 531 13.41 9.76 17.55
N VAL A 532 13.82 8.84 16.68
CA VAL A 532 13.78 7.40 16.95
C VAL A 532 15.16 6.80 16.77
N ILE A 533 15.62 6.07 17.79
CA ILE A 533 16.81 5.24 17.71
C ILE A 533 16.46 3.81 18.12
N ASP A 534 16.78 2.87 17.25
CA ASP A 534 16.53 1.45 17.46
C ASP A 534 17.77 0.63 17.12
N LEU A 535 18.35 0.02 18.14
CA LEU A 535 19.62 -0.67 18.10
C LEU A 535 19.41 -2.14 18.46
N GLU A 536 18.89 -2.89 17.50
CA GLU A 536 18.52 -4.28 17.72
C GLU A 536 19.76 -5.19 17.76
N SER A 537 20.08 -5.69 18.95
CA SER A 537 21.23 -6.58 19.16
C SER A 537 22.58 -5.98 18.71
N CYS A 538 22.71 -4.66 18.75
CA CYS A 538 23.96 -3.97 18.46
C CYS A 538 24.92 -4.05 19.66
N ASP A 539 26.20 -4.31 19.39
CA ASP A 539 27.25 -4.26 20.40
C ASP A 539 27.80 -2.83 20.51
N LEU A 540 27.40 -2.13 21.57
CA LEU A 540 27.85 -0.76 21.87
C LEU A 540 29.23 -0.71 22.55
N SER A 541 29.86 -1.86 22.82
CA SER A 541 31.19 -1.92 23.44
C SER A 541 32.32 -1.52 22.48
N VAL A 542 32.03 -1.38 21.17
CA VAL A 542 32.97 -0.88 20.17
C VAL A 542 33.14 0.64 20.33
N ARG A 543 34.30 1.00 20.87
CA ARG A 543 34.86 2.29 21.33
C ARG A 543 34.56 3.63 20.59
N ASP A 544 33.71 3.70 19.58
CA ASP A 544 33.48 4.94 18.80
C ASP A 544 32.07 5.55 18.92
N CYS A 545 31.18 4.98 19.74
CA CYS A 545 29.92 5.62 20.09
C CYS A 545 30.08 6.51 21.33
N ASN A 546 30.78 7.64 21.21
CA ASN A 546 30.70 8.71 22.22
C ASN A 546 29.28 9.31 22.17
N LEU A 547 28.39 8.75 23.00
CA LEU A 547 27.09 9.33 23.32
C LEU A 547 27.23 10.83 23.67
#